data_AF-A0A1C7M0G3-F1
#
_entry.id   AF-A0A1C7M0G3-F1
#
_cell.length_a   1.000
_cell.length_b   1.000
_cell.length_c   1.000
_cell.angle_alpha   90.00
_cell.angle_beta   90.00
_cell.angle_gamma   90.00
#
_symmetry.space_group_name_H-M   'P 1'
#
loop_
_entity.id
_entity.type
_entity.pdbx_description
1 polymer ?
#
loop_
_entity_poly.entity_id
_entity_poly.type
_entity_poly.pdbx_seq_one_letter_code
_entity_poly.pdbx_strand_id
1 'polypeptide(L)'
;MKGALSPPAMPPSALPPCYWLIFGCYEPLLALCGLLGVLVNPKKVSSVLAAQAHDLQAPWPSGSVPEGQLSLATRVTMLQLAHVVGLLGLINVFVLWAARKHLFSQPALQEKVAGALLTPLLVGDFVHVSITWWALGDARWDFTSWSGMLWATFLTGFSLMIPRIAWHLGIGRYVDRRDGQAHRRF
;
A
#
# COMPACT_ATOMS: atom_id res chain seq x y z
N MET A 1 -19.94 43.72 -16.09
CA MET A 1 -18.62 43.05 -16.07
C MET A 1 -18.72 41.82 -15.19
N LYS A 2 -18.81 40.62 -15.79
CA LYS A 2 -18.83 39.35 -15.03
C LYS A 2 -17.39 39.03 -14.64
N GLY A 3 -17.11 39.03 -13.34
CA GLY A 3 -15.82 38.59 -12.80
C GLY A 3 -15.57 37.14 -13.19
N ALA A 4 -14.62 36.93 -14.09
CA ALA A 4 -14.12 35.58 -14.36
C ALA A 4 -13.46 35.10 -13.07
N LEU A 5 -14.08 34.14 -12.40
CA LEU A 5 -13.46 33.40 -11.31
C LEU A 5 -12.13 32.85 -11.84
N SER A 6 -11.02 33.28 -11.23
CA SER A 6 -9.69 32.74 -11.51
C SER A 6 -9.77 31.22 -11.45
N PRO A 7 -9.26 30.48 -12.44
CA PRO A 7 -9.22 29.02 -12.35
C PRO A 7 -8.49 28.64 -11.05
N PRO A 8 -8.96 27.60 -10.34
CA PRO A 8 -8.30 27.13 -9.13
C PRO A 8 -6.82 26.90 -9.43
N ALA A 9 -5.93 27.40 -8.56
CA ALA A 9 -4.49 27.29 -8.73
C ALA A 9 -4.14 25.81 -8.98
N MET A 10 -3.56 25.51 -10.15
CA MET A 10 -3.21 24.14 -10.49
C MET A 10 -2.19 23.60 -9.48
N PRO A 11 -2.34 22.37 -8.99
CA PRO A 11 -1.35 21.80 -8.09
C PRO A 11 0.01 21.79 -8.79
N PRO A 12 1.09 22.29 -8.15
CA PRO A 12 2.39 22.44 -8.81
C PRO A 12 3.15 21.11 -8.96
N SER A 13 2.65 20.02 -8.37
CA SER A 13 3.38 18.76 -8.23
C SER A 13 2.49 17.56 -8.52
N ALA A 14 3.08 16.54 -9.15
CA ALA A 14 2.44 15.24 -9.36
C ALA A 14 2.36 14.41 -8.06
N LEU A 15 3.14 14.80 -7.05
CA LEU A 15 3.17 14.19 -5.73
C LEU A 15 2.99 15.24 -4.63
N PRO A 16 1.79 15.85 -4.51
CA PRO A 16 1.49 16.82 -3.46
C PRO A 16 1.61 16.20 -2.05
N PRO A 17 1.67 17.02 -0.99
CA PRO A 17 1.91 16.54 0.39
C PRO A 17 1.01 15.39 0.84
N CYS A 18 -0.28 15.39 0.47
CA CYS A 18 -1.21 14.32 0.85
C CYS A 18 -0.78 12.94 0.31
N TYR A 19 -0.51 12.82 -0.99
CA TYR A 19 -0.05 11.56 -1.59
C TYR A 19 1.35 11.18 -1.12
N TRP A 20 2.22 12.16 -0.86
CA TRP A 20 3.53 11.90 -0.27
C TRP A 20 3.44 11.31 1.13
N LEU A 21 2.54 11.82 1.99
CA LEU A 21 2.33 11.25 3.32
C LEU A 21 1.79 9.82 3.26
N ILE A 22 0.91 9.52 2.30
CA ILE A 22 0.34 8.18 2.13
C ILE A 22 1.41 7.22 1.59
N PHE A 23 1.97 7.49 0.41
CA PHE A 23 2.83 6.54 -0.29
C PHE A 23 4.30 6.61 0.15
N GLY A 24 4.76 7.78 0.58
CA GLY A 24 6.15 8.00 1.00
C GLY A 24 6.39 7.84 2.50
N CYS A 25 5.33 7.75 3.32
CA CYS A 25 5.47 7.57 4.78
C CYS A 25 4.58 6.44 5.32
N TYR A 26 3.26 6.55 5.20
CA TYR A 26 2.32 5.58 5.77
C TYR A 26 2.50 4.16 5.21
N GLU A 27 2.52 4.01 3.89
CA GLU A 27 2.70 2.72 3.24
C GLU A 27 4.04 2.04 3.59
N PRO A 28 5.19 2.73 3.52
CA PRO A 28 6.47 2.17 3.94
C PRO A 28 6.53 1.81 5.42
N LEU A 29 5.92 2.62 6.29
CA LEU A 29 5.83 2.30 7.71
C LEU A 29 5.01 1.03 7.92
N LEU A 30 3.87 0.87 7.24
CA LEU A 30 3.09 -0.37 7.29
C LEU A 30 3.91 -1.58 6.82
N ALA A 31 4.62 -1.45 5.70
CA ALA A 31 5.45 -2.52 5.15
C ALA A 31 6.60 -2.92 6.11
N LEU A 32 7.26 -1.93 6.70
CA LEU A 32 8.32 -2.15 7.69
C LEU A 32 7.77 -2.74 8.99
N CYS A 33 6.59 -2.30 9.45
CA CYS A 33 5.93 -2.91 10.60
C CYS A 33 5.61 -4.39 10.35
N GLY A 34 5.15 -4.74 9.14
CA GLY A 34 4.95 -6.14 8.73
C GLY A 34 6.24 -6.95 8.80
N LEU A 35 7.35 -6.41 8.26
CA LEU A 35 8.67 -7.03 8.34
C LEU A 35 9.14 -7.21 9.79
N LEU A 36 9.13 -6.14 10.58
CA LEU A 36 9.55 -6.15 11.98
C LEU A 36 8.71 -7.12 12.80
N GLY A 37 7.40 -7.20 12.55
CA GLY A 37 6.50 -8.15 13.19
C GLY A 37 6.94 -9.61 13.00
N VAL A 38 7.39 -9.96 11.79
CA VAL A 38 7.90 -11.31 11.50
C VAL A 38 9.31 -11.54 12.07
N LEU A 39 10.17 -10.51 12.07
CA LEU A 39 11.56 -10.60 12.57
C LEU A 39 11.68 -10.65 14.10
N VAL A 40 10.83 -9.93 14.82
CA VAL A 40 10.90 -9.85 16.29
C VAL A 40 10.51 -11.18 16.95
N ASN A 41 9.67 -12.01 16.31
CA ASN A 41 9.20 -13.26 16.91
C ASN A 41 9.00 -14.44 15.95
N PRO A 42 10.03 -14.93 15.24
CA PRO A 42 9.84 -16.05 14.32
C PRO A 42 9.51 -17.39 15.01
N LYS A 43 9.66 -17.54 16.36
CA LYS A 43 9.17 -18.69 17.18
C LYS A 43 9.62 -18.79 18.67
N LYS A 44 9.82 -17.71 19.43
CA LYS A 44 10.08 -17.84 20.89
C LYS A 44 9.15 -16.95 21.71
N VAL A 45 8.61 -17.59 22.76
CA VAL A 45 7.88 -17.01 23.91
C VAL A 45 6.43 -16.60 23.64
N SER A 46 5.51 -17.57 23.75
CA SER A 46 4.21 -17.45 24.43
C SER A 46 3.40 -16.12 24.31
N SER A 47 3.47 -15.40 23.19
CA SER A 47 2.63 -14.23 22.93
C SER A 47 2.65 -13.79 21.44
N VAL A 48 1.64 -14.27 20.71
CA VAL A 48 0.62 -13.43 20.08
C VAL A 48 0.90 -12.61 18.79
N LEU A 49 2.11 -12.49 18.21
CA LEU A 49 2.25 -11.57 17.05
C LEU A 49 2.68 -12.16 15.70
N ALA A 50 3.75 -12.97 15.58
CA ALA A 50 4.17 -13.45 14.26
C ALA A 50 3.51 -14.78 13.82
N ALA A 51 3.39 -15.75 14.72
CA ALA A 51 2.60 -16.96 14.48
C ALA A 51 1.10 -16.61 14.35
N GLN A 52 0.65 -15.63 15.13
CA GLN A 52 -0.70 -15.07 15.01
C GLN A 52 -0.94 -14.38 13.67
N ALA A 53 0.05 -13.73 13.05
CA ALA A 53 -0.17 -13.13 11.74
C ALA A 53 -0.48 -14.18 10.66
N HIS A 54 0.17 -15.34 10.68
CA HIS A 54 -0.15 -16.47 9.79
C HIS A 54 -1.47 -17.13 10.19
N ASP A 55 -1.60 -17.53 11.45
CA ASP A 55 -2.74 -18.32 11.90
C ASP A 55 -4.04 -17.51 11.97
N LEU A 56 -3.98 -16.18 11.96
CA LEU A 56 -5.17 -15.33 11.90
C LEU A 56 -5.50 -14.83 10.50
N GLN A 57 -4.80 -15.26 9.43
CA GLN A 57 -5.16 -14.82 8.07
C GLN A 57 -6.52 -15.36 7.60
N ALA A 58 -7.04 -16.41 8.23
CA ALA A 58 -8.36 -16.95 7.95
C ALA A 58 -9.00 -17.51 9.23
N PRO A 59 -10.34 -17.61 9.29
CA PRO A 59 -11.02 -18.31 10.37
C PRO A 59 -10.67 -19.81 10.35
N TRP A 60 -10.44 -20.38 11.53
CA TRP A 60 -10.24 -21.82 11.67
C TRP A 60 -11.57 -22.56 11.74
N PRO A 61 -11.76 -23.68 11.00
CA PRO A 61 -13.00 -24.47 11.08
C PRO A 61 -13.30 -25.00 12.49
N SER A 62 -12.28 -25.25 13.30
CA SER A 62 -12.40 -25.68 14.69
C SER A 62 -12.73 -24.55 15.68
N GLY A 63 -12.73 -23.29 15.22
CA GLY A 63 -12.89 -22.10 16.08
C GLY A 63 -11.68 -21.79 16.98
N SER A 64 -10.65 -22.64 16.97
CA SER A 64 -9.42 -22.47 17.75
C SER A 64 -8.19 -22.50 16.87
N VAL A 65 -7.20 -21.67 17.21
CA VAL A 65 -5.89 -21.64 16.55
C VAL A 65 -5.12 -22.93 16.90
N PRO A 66 -4.56 -23.66 15.92
CA PRO A 66 -3.79 -24.86 16.19
C PRO A 66 -2.62 -24.58 17.13
N GLU A 67 -2.53 -25.37 18.20
CA GLU A 67 -1.41 -25.30 19.12
C GLU A 67 -0.20 -25.99 18.48
N GLY A 68 0.91 -25.26 18.41
CA GLY A 68 2.15 -25.84 17.96
C GLY A 68 3.05 -24.87 17.22
N GLN A 69 4.05 -25.46 16.62
CA GLN A 69 5.15 -24.76 16.01
C GLN A 69 5.02 -24.88 14.49
N LEU A 70 4.86 -23.75 13.76
CA LEU A 70 4.88 -23.70 12.28
C LEU A 70 5.99 -24.57 11.65
N SER A 71 5.73 -25.23 10.52
CA SER A 71 6.80 -25.98 9.86
C SER A 71 8.00 -25.08 9.53
N LEU A 72 9.22 -25.66 9.43
CA LEU A 72 10.41 -24.89 9.04
C LEU A 72 10.19 -24.19 7.69
N ALA A 73 9.56 -24.89 6.74
CA ALA A 73 9.23 -24.36 5.43
C ALA A 73 8.32 -23.13 5.54
N THR A 74 7.21 -23.23 6.28
CA THR A 74 6.29 -22.11 6.51
C THR A 74 7.00 -20.89 7.08
N ARG A 75 7.87 -21.10 8.09
CA ARG A 75 8.62 -20.00 8.72
C ARG A 75 9.56 -19.31 7.73
N VAL A 76 10.30 -20.07 6.92
CA VAL A 76 11.21 -19.51 5.91
C VAL A 76 10.42 -18.73 4.85
N THR A 77 9.32 -19.28 4.36
CA THR A 77 8.45 -18.59 3.39
C THR A 77 7.89 -17.28 3.95
N MET A 78 7.43 -17.27 5.20
CA MET A 78 6.95 -16.03 5.85
C MET A 78 8.04 -14.97 5.97
N LEU A 79 9.26 -15.37 6.39
CA LEU A 79 10.40 -14.44 6.49
C LEU A 79 10.76 -13.84 5.13
N GLN A 80 10.79 -14.66 4.09
CA GLN A 80 11.06 -14.19 2.73
C GLN A 80 9.97 -13.24 2.22
N LEU A 81 8.70 -13.58 2.44
CA LEU A 81 7.57 -12.72 2.05
C LEU A 81 7.62 -11.38 2.78
N ALA A 82 7.83 -11.40 4.10
CA ALA A 82 7.94 -10.19 4.91
C ALA A 82 9.13 -9.32 4.48
N HIS A 83 10.26 -9.94 4.15
CA HIS A 83 11.43 -9.25 3.61
C HIS A 83 11.13 -8.54 2.29
N VAL A 84 10.47 -9.22 1.35
CA VAL A 84 10.10 -8.62 0.05
C VAL A 84 9.13 -7.44 0.24
N VAL A 85 8.14 -7.58 1.13
CA VAL A 85 7.21 -6.48 1.46
C VAL A 85 7.94 -5.28 2.06
N GLY A 86 8.82 -5.51 3.04
CA GLY A 86 9.63 -4.44 3.65
C GLY A 86 10.54 -3.76 2.64
N LEU A 87 11.17 -4.53 1.73
CA LEU A 87 11.99 -3.99 0.65
C LEU A 87 11.18 -3.10 -0.32
N LEU A 88 9.97 -3.54 -0.71
CA LEU A 88 9.08 -2.73 -1.54
C LEU A 88 8.70 -1.41 -0.85
N GLY A 89 8.43 -1.44 0.46
CA GLY A 89 8.20 -0.23 1.25
C GLY A 89 9.39 0.74 1.21
N LEU A 90 10.62 0.23 1.37
CA LEU A 90 11.83 1.04 1.28
C LEU A 90 12.04 1.64 -0.12
N ILE A 91 11.88 0.83 -1.17
CA ILE A 91 11.93 1.31 -2.56
C ILE A 91 10.92 2.46 -2.75
N ASN A 92 9.72 2.31 -2.20
CA ASN A 92 8.67 3.31 -2.34
C ASN A 92 9.06 4.65 -1.68
N VAL A 93 9.58 4.64 -0.45
CA VAL A 93 10.13 5.86 0.21
C VAL A 93 11.20 6.50 -0.65
N PHE A 94 12.23 5.75 -1.05
CA PHE A 94 13.41 6.34 -1.67
C PHE A 94 13.11 6.90 -3.05
N VAL A 95 12.35 6.18 -3.88
CA VAL A 95 11.99 6.63 -5.23
C VAL A 95 11.09 7.86 -5.16
N LEU A 96 10.04 7.83 -4.35
CA LEU A 96 9.13 8.96 -4.23
C LEU A 96 9.82 10.17 -3.54
N TRP A 97 10.73 9.93 -2.59
CA TRP A 97 11.52 10.99 -1.96
C TRP A 97 12.42 11.68 -3.00
N ALA A 98 13.12 10.87 -3.80
CA ALA A 98 13.99 11.38 -4.85
C ALA A 98 13.19 12.16 -5.89
N ALA A 99 12.02 11.64 -6.30
CA ALA A 99 11.12 12.32 -7.23
C ALA A 99 10.60 13.64 -6.66
N ARG A 100 10.26 13.69 -5.36
CA ARG A 100 9.80 14.91 -4.71
C ARG A 100 10.91 15.95 -4.58
N LYS A 101 12.12 15.53 -4.18
CA LYS A 101 13.25 16.42 -3.90
C LYS A 101 13.95 16.92 -5.15
N HIS A 102 14.11 16.09 -6.17
CA HIS A 102 14.93 16.39 -7.34
C HIS A 102 14.11 16.72 -8.60
N LEU A 103 12.84 16.31 -8.68
CA LEU A 103 11.99 16.55 -9.86
C LEU A 103 10.89 17.58 -9.61
N PHE A 104 10.99 18.38 -8.54
CA PHE A 104 9.97 19.39 -8.20
C PHE A 104 9.76 20.43 -9.31
N SER A 105 10.81 20.78 -10.06
CA SER A 105 10.75 21.71 -11.19
C SER A 105 10.30 21.04 -12.49
N GLN A 106 10.19 19.72 -12.52
CA GLN A 106 9.84 18.92 -13.70
C GLN A 106 8.65 18.02 -13.38
N PRO A 107 7.45 18.58 -13.16
CA PRO A 107 6.29 17.83 -12.67
C PRO A 107 5.83 16.72 -13.63
N ALA A 108 6.02 16.88 -14.95
CA ALA A 108 5.76 15.84 -15.93
C ALA A 108 6.70 14.62 -15.78
N LEU A 109 7.97 14.85 -15.45
CA LEU A 109 8.93 13.77 -15.18
C LEU A 109 8.65 13.12 -13.81
N GLN A 110 8.30 13.94 -12.82
CA GLN A 110 7.85 13.47 -11.52
C GLN A 110 6.62 12.55 -11.63
N GLU A 111 5.64 12.91 -12.45
CA GLU A 111 4.46 12.09 -12.72
C GLU A 111 4.84 10.73 -13.33
N LYS A 112 5.76 10.70 -14.30
CA LYS A 112 6.20 9.44 -14.92
C LYS A 112 6.90 8.53 -13.94
N VAL A 113 7.80 9.06 -13.10
CA VAL A 113 8.51 8.27 -12.08
C VAL A 113 7.55 7.74 -11.02
N ALA A 114 6.66 8.61 -10.51
CA ALA A 114 5.65 8.18 -9.54
C ALA A 114 4.69 7.16 -10.15
N GLY A 115 4.26 7.34 -11.41
CA GLY A 115 3.40 6.39 -12.12
C GLY A 115 4.06 5.03 -12.31
N ALA A 116 5.33 5.01 -12.76
CA ALA A 116 6.08 3.77 -12.95
C ALA A 116 6.19 2.92 -11.66
N LEU A 117 6.13 3.58 -10.50
CA LEU A 117 6.14 2.92 -9.19
C LEU A 117 4.72 2.57 -8.70
N LEU A 118 3.77 3.51 -8.79
CA LEU A 118 2.42 3.33 -8.23
C LEU A 118 1.53 2.42 -9.07
N THR A 119 1.76 2.32 -10.39
CA THR A 119 0.98 1.44 -11.27
C THR A 119 1.14 -0.05 -10.92
N PRO A 120 2.36 -0.63 -10.84
CA PRO A 120 2.50 -2.04 -10.45
C PRO A 120 2.00 -2.30 -9.02
N LEU A 121 2.15 -1.33 -8.12
CA LEU A 121 1.62 -1.46 -6.77
C LEU A 121 0.09 -1.47 -6.74
N LEU A 122 -0.58 -0.65 -7.56
CA LEU A 122 -2.04 -0.69 -7.70
C LEU A 122 -2.52 -2.03 -8.26
N VAL A 123 -1.82 -2.59 -9.25
CA VAL A 123 -2.10 -3.95 -9.73
C VAL A 123 -1.93 -4.96 -8.60
N GLY A 124 -0.86 -4.81 -7.81
CA GLY A 124 -0.62 -5.59 -6.60
C GLY A 124 -1.78 -5.53 -5.60
N ASP A 125 -2.33 -4.34 -5.34
CA ASP A 125 -3.47 -4.15 -4.43
C ASP A 125 -4.70 -4.95 -4.90
N PHE A 126 -5.07 -4.83 -6.19
CA PHE A 126 -6.20 -5.59 -6.75
C PHE A 126 -5.98 -7.09 -6.68
N VAL A 127 -4.78 -7.56 -7.04
CA VAL A 127 -4.42 -8.98 -7.00
C VAL A 127 -4.45 -9.49 -5.57
N HIS A 128 -3.88 -8.75 -4.62
CA HIS A 128 -3.82 -9.10 -3.21
C HIS A 128 -5.22 -9.24 -2.61
N VAL A 129 -6.09 -8.25 -2.80
CA VAL A 129 -7.47 -8.27 -2.31
C VAL A 129 -8.26 -9.41 -2.98
N SER A 130 -8.13 -9.58 -4.30
CA SER A 130 -8.89 -10.60 -5.04
C SER A 130 -8.48 -12.02 -4.66
N ILE A 131 -7.19 -12.30 -4.55
CA ILE A 131 -6.68 -13.62 -4.16
C ILE A 131 -7.04 -13.91 -2.71
N THR A 132 -6.89 -12.95 -1.80
CA THR A 132 -7.26 -13.13 -0.39
C THR A 132 -8.75 -13.43 -0.25
N TRP A 133 -9.59 -12.65 -0.94
CA TRP A 133 -11.04 -12.85 -0.96
C TRP A 133 -11.45 -14.22 -1.53
N TRP A 134 -10.81 -14.65 -2.62
CA TRP A 134 -11.05 -15.96 -3.22
C TRP A 134 -10.59 -17.11 -2.30
N ALA A 135 -9.40 -16.98 -1.68
CA ALA A 135 -8.81 -18.00 -0.82
C ALA A 135 -9.61 -18.25 0.46
N LEU A 136 -10.39 -17.28 0.94
CA LEU A 136 -11.29 -17.44 2.08
C LEU A 136 -12.44 -18.43 1.84
N GLY A 137 -12.70 -18.86 0.60
CA GLY A 137 -13.77 -19.81 0.30
C GLY A 137 -15.11 -19.28 0.81
N ASP A 138 -15.90 -20.11 1.50
CA ASP A 138 -17.22 -19.72 1.99
C ASP A 138 -17.16 -18.67 3.11
N ALA A 139 -16.05 -18.60 3.85
CA ALA A 139 -15.85 -17.62 4.92
C ALA A 139 -15.74 -16.17 4.43
N ARG A 140 -15.59 -15.95 3.11
CA ARG A 140 -15.52 -14.60 2.53
C ARG A 140 -16.77 -13.76 2.76
N TRP A 141 -17.93 -14.40 2.98
CA TRP A 141 -19.20 -13.71 3.21
C TRP A 141 -19.59 -13.63 4.68
N ASP A 142 -18.91 -14.37 5.56
CA ASP A 142 -19.16 -14.36 7.00
C ASP A 142 -18.21 -13.36 7.69
N PHE A 143 -18.52 -12.07 7.54
CA PHE A 143 -17.73 -10.99 8.13
C PHE A 143 -17.64 -11.05 9.65
N THR A 144 -18.55 -11.76 10.32
CA THR A 144 -18.55 -11.88 11.79
C THR A 144 -17.51 -12.87 12.29
N SER A 145 -17.12 -13.85 11.47
CA SER A 145 -16.08 -14.81 11.81
C SER A 145 -14.67 -14.32 11.50
N TRP A 146 -14.54 -13.16 10.86
CA TRP A 146 -13.25 -12.59 10.48
C TRP A 146 -12.42 -12.18 11.70
N SER A 147 -11.17 -12.63 11.71
CA SER A 147 -10.20 -12.23 12.73
C SER A 147 -9.86 -10.74 12.60
N GLY A 148 -9.34 -10.14 13.68
CA GLY A 148 -8.82 -8.77 13.63
C GLY A 148 -7.68 -8.60 12.61
N MET A 149 -6.89 -9.64 12.36
CA MET A 149 -5.83 -9.61 11.34
C MET A 149 -6.42 -9.57 9.93
N LEU A 150 -7.44 -10.36 9.66
CA LEU A 150 -8.12 -10.38 8.37
C LEU A 150 -8.79 -9.03 8.07
N TRP A 151 -9.46 -8.45 9.06
CA TRP A 151 -9.98 -7.08 8.98
C TRP A 151 -8.87 -6.07 8.69
N ALA A 152 -7.74 -6.16 9.38
CA ALA A 152 -6.60 -5.29 9.15
C ALA A 152 -6.05 -5.44 7.71
N THR A 153 -5.96 -6.65 7.17
CA THR A 153 -5.53 -6.91 5.78
C THR A 153 -6.42 -6.19 4.78
N PHE A 154 -7.74 -6.34 4.87
CA PHE A 154 -8.65 -5.65 3.94
C PHE A 154 -8.63 -4.13 4.14
N LEU A 155 -8.70 -3.64 5.38
CA LEU A 155 -8.72 -2.20 5.66
C LEU A 155 -7.44 -1.51 5.19
N THR A 156 -6.28 -2.11 5.42
CA THR A 156 -4.99 -1.57 4.94
C THR A 156 -4.84 -1.70 3.43
N GLY A 157 -5.33 -2.80 2.83
CA GLY A 157 -5.40 -2.94 1.38
C GLY A 157 -6.22 -1.83 0.73
N PHE A 158 -7.43 -1.58 1.23
CA PHE A 158 -8.30 -0.51 0.73
C PHE A 158 -7.74 0.88 1.02
N SER A 159 -7.11 1.10 2.18
CA SER A 159 -6.53 2.40 2.55
C SER A 159 -5.37 2.83 1.65
N LEU A 160 -4.72 1.88 0.96
CA LEU A 160 -3.68 2.16 -0.05
C LEU A 160 -4.25 2.16 -1.47
N MET A 161 -5.12 1.21 -1.79
CA MET A 161 -5.71 1.07 -3.12
C MET A 161 -6.53 2.31 -3.52
N ILE A 162 -7.37 2.83 -2.62
CA ILE A 162 -8.23 3.98 -2.92
C ILE A 162 -7.40 5.23 -3.27
N PRO A 163 -6.42 5.66 -2.45
CA PRO A 163 -5.52 6.74 -2.84
C PRO A 163 -4.77 6.48 -4.14
N ARG A 164 -4.33 5.25 -4.43
CA ARG A 164 -3.66 4.94 -5.70
C ARG A 164 -4.60 5.12 -6.89
N ILE A 165 -5.85 4.68 -6.78
CA ILE A 165 -6.88 4.91 -7.81
C ILE A 165 -7.08 6.42 -7.99
N ALA A 166 -7.30 7.16 -6.90
CA ALA A 166 -7.48 8.61 -6.92
C ALA A 166 -6.27 9.33 -7.57
N TRP A 167 -5.05 8.87 -7.28
CA TRP A 167 -3.83 9.36 -7.89
C TRP A 167 -3.83 9.09 -9.40
N HIS A 168 -4.15 7.88 -9.87
CA HIS A 168 -4.19 7.58 -11.30
C HIS A 168 -5.29 8.36 -12.04
N LEU A 169 -6.42 8.63 -11.39
CA LEU A 169 -7.49 9.49 -11.89
C LEU A 169 -7.11 10.98 -11.91
N GLY A 170 -5.96 11.36 -11.36
CA GLY A 170 -5.48 12.75 -11.37
C GLY A 170 -6.17 13.66 -10.36
N ILE A 171 -6.81 13.08 -9.34
CA ILE A 171 -7.53 13.84 -8.30
C ILE A 171 -6.52 14.55 -7.39
N GLY A 172 -6.63 15.87 -7.27
CA GLY A 172 -5.86 16.66 -6.29
C GLY A 172 -4.35 16.77 -6.56
N ARG A 173 -3.86 16.44 -7.77
CA ARG A 173 -2.43 16.56 -8.16
C ARG A 173 -2.27 17.15 -9.56
N TYR A 174 -1.05 17.50 -9.93
CA TYR A 174 -0.67 17.83 -11.31
C TYR A 174 -0.83 16.63 -12.24
N VAL A 175 -1.31 16.87 -13.47
CA VAL A 175 -1.39 15.88 -14.56
C VAL A 175 -0.91 16.54 -15.86
N ASP A 176 0.19 16.08 -16.46
CA ASP A 176 0.79 16.73 -17.65
C ASP A 176 -0.19 16.87 -18.81
N ARG A 177 -1.01 15.84 -19.07
CA ARG A 177 -2.03 15.88 -20.13
C ARG A 177 -3.09 16.96 -19.92
N ARG A 178 -3.43 17.28 -18.66
CA ARG A 178 -4.46 18.25 -18.28
C ARG A 178 -3.87 19.65 -18.09
N ASP A 179 -2.74 19.73 -17.38
CA ASP A 179 -2.19 20.97 -16.82
C ASP A 179 -0.96 21.46 -17.62
N GLY A 180 -0.28 20.58 -18.36
CA GLY A 180 0.93 20.90 -19.11
C GLY A 180 0.70 21.75 -20.37
N GLN A 181 -0.54 21.83 -20.87
CA GLN A 181 -0.86 22.63 -22.06
C GLN A 181 -0.66 24.14 -21.86
N ALA A 182 -0.77 24.63 -20.63
CA ALA A 182 -0.53 26.03 -20.31
C ALA A 182 0.96 26.43 -20.43
N HIS A 183 1.89 25.48 -20.28
CA HIS A 183 3.33 25.71 -20.38
C HIS A 183 3.91 25.52 -21.80
N ARG A 184 3.21 24.81 -22.70
CA ARG A 184 3.69 24.57 -24.08
C ARG A 184 3.31 25.67 -25.08
N ARG A 185 2.59 26.70 -24.64
CA ARG A 185 2.12 27.82 -25.48
C ARG A 185 3.01 29.07 -25.40
N PHE A 186 4.17 28.96 -24.76
CA PHE A 186 5.25 29.95 -24.72
C PHE A 186 6.54 29.27 -25.17
#